data_AF-A0A8X6SQX3-F1
#
_entry.id   AF-A0A8X6SQX3-F1
#
_cell.length_a   1.000
_cell.length_b   1.000
_cell.length_c   1.000
_cell.angle_alpha   90.00
_cell.angle_beta   90.00
_cell.angle_gamma   90.00
#
_symmetry.space_group_name_H-M   'P 1'
#
loop_
_entity.id
_entity.type
_entity.pdbx_description
1 polymer ?
#
loop_
_entity_poly.entity_id
_entity_poly.type
_entity_poly.pdbx_seq_one_letter_code
_entity_poly.pdbx_strand_id
1 'polypeptide(L)' 'MLNGRTELHIFDRGSVIGDRYCEEVLFPHVRLFRGAIGPDFIFMDDNARSHRILAVEKLLESEDIT' A
#
# COMPACT_ATOMS: atom_id res chain seq x y z
N MET A 1 20.15 6.49 4.64
CA MET A 1 19.48 5.16 4.65
C MET A 1 18.27 5.31 5.56
N LEU A 2 17.06 5.09 5.05
CA LEU A 2 15.89 4.90 5.93
C LEU A 2 16.19 3.63 6.72
N ASN A 3 16.24 3.67 8.05
CA ASN A 3 16.58 2.54 8.93
C ASN A 3 15.45 1.48 8.93
N GLY A 4 15.01 1.02 7.75
CA GLY A 4 13.85 0.15 7.56
C GLY A 4 12.52 0.80 7.94
N ARG A 5 12.47 2.13 8.14
CA ARG A 5 11.24 2.85 8.51
C ARG A 5 10.58 3.45 7.28
N THR A 6 9.31 3.17 7.11
CA THR A 6 8.41 3.94 6.25
C THR A 6 7.82 5.11 7.06
N GLU A 7 7.34 6.13 6.37
CA GLU A 7 6.66 7.27 7.01
C GLU A 7 5.28 6.84 7.54
N LEU A 8 4.83 7.45 8.64
CA LEU A 8 3.46 7.33 9.11
C LEU A 8 2.58 8.30 8.35
N HIS A 9 1.71 7.80 7.48
CA HIS A 9 0.67 8.59 6.84
C HIS A 9 -0.52 8.81 7.77
N ILE A 10 -0.95 10.06 7.93
CA ILE A 10 -2.09 10.43 8.78
C ILE A 10 -3.24 10.90 7.88
N PHE A 11 -4.32 10.14 7.86
CA PHE A 11 -5.57 10.56 7.24
C PHE A 11 -6.18 11.73 8.04
N ASP A 12 -6.58 12.78 7.34
CA ASP A 12 -7.13 13.99 7.97
C ASP A 12 -8.47 13.74 8.69
N ARG A 13 -9.47 13.21 7.98
CA ARG A 13 -10.85 13.00 8.43
C ARG A 13 -11.53 11.90 7.61
N GLY A 14 -12.52 11.23 8.19
CA GLY A 14 -13.33 10.23 7.51
C GLY A 14 -12.72 8.82 7.53
N SER A 15 -13.48 7.85 7.03
CA SER A 15 -13.03 6.46 6.98
C SER A 15 -12.08 6.24 5.80
N VAL A 16 -11.08 5.38 6.00
CA VAL A 16 -10.26 4.86 4.91
C VAL A 16 -11.12 3.86 4.14
N ILE A 17 -11.50 4.21 2.91
CA ILE A 17 -12.10 3.30 1.94
C ILE A 17 -11.01 2.86 0.95
N GLY A 18 -11.26 1.81 0.17
CA GLY A 18 -10.19 1.22 -0.63
C GLY A 18 -9.57 2.16 -1.67
N ASP A 19 -10.35 3.03 -2.32
CA ASP A 19 -9.79 4.02 -3.26
C ASP A 19 -8.80 4.96 -2.55
N ARG A 20 -9.15 5.41 -1.34
CA ARG A 20 -8.29 6.26 -0.51
C ARG A 20 -7.03 5.52 -0.05
N TYR A 21 -7.15 4.24 0.27
CA TYR A 21 -6.02 3.39 0.59
C TYR A 21 -5.08 3.23 -0.61
N CYS A 22 -5.62 3.04 -1.82
CA CYS A 22 -4.84 2.98 -3.05
C CYS A 22 -4.06 4.28 -3.29
N GLU A 23 -4.75 5.42 -3.27
CA GLU A 23 -4.19 6.73 -3.61
C GLU A 23 -3.20 7.28 -2.59
N GLU A 24 -3.52 7.12 -1.30
CA GLU A 24 -2.72 7.73 -0.23
C GLU A 24 -1.69 6.76 0.38
N VAL A 25 -1.82 5.44 0.19
CA VAL A 25 -0.89 4.44 0.77
C VAL A 25 -0.19 3.61 -0.30
N LEU A 26 -0.94 2.89 -1.14
CA LEU A 26 -0.32 1.92 -2.06
C LEU A 26 0.55 2.59 -3.13
N PHE A 27 0.03 3.60 -3.82
CA PHE A 27 0.78 4.29 -4.87
C PHE A 27 2.02 5.07 -4.37
N PRO A 28 1.92 5.94 -3.35
CA PRO A 28 3.05 6.77 -2.96
C PRO A 28 4.11 6.01 -2.17
N HIS A 29 3.73 4.95 -1.45
CA HIS A 29 4.64 4.25 -0.55
C HIS A 29 4.94 2.83 -1.03
N VAL A 30 3.93 1.96 -1.11
CA VAL A 30 4.15 0.53 -1.36
C VAL A 30 4.76 0.28 -2.74
N ARG A 31 4.18 0.88 -3.79
CA ARG A 31 4.70 0.81 -5.17
C ARG A 31 6.11 1.38 -5.29
N LEU A 32 6.39 2.48 -4.60
CA LEU A 32 7.72 3.09 -4.58
C LEU A 32 8.76 2.11 -3.99
N PHE A 33 8.45 1.47 -2.87
CA PHE A 33 9.34 0.48 -2.27
C PHE A 33 9.44 -0.80 -3.10
N ARG A 34 8.35 -1.27 -3.71
CA ARG A 34 8.40 -2.38 -4.68
C ARG A 34 9.34 -2.07 -5.83
N GLY A 35 9.28 -0.87 -6.41
CA GLY A 35 10.18 -0.46 -7.49
C GLY A 35 11.64 -0.33 -7.05
N ALA A 36 11.90 0.08 -5.80
CA ALA A 36 13.26 0.27 -5.29
C ALA A 36 13.92 -1.04 -4.82
N ILE A 37 13.17 -1.92 -4.17
CA ILE A 37 13.66 -3.20 -3.61
C ILE A 37 13.58 -4.32 -4.67
N GLY A 38 12.62 -4.24 -5.58
CA GLY A 38 12.43 -5.22 -6.64
C GLY A 38 11.79 -6.53 -6.13
N PRO A 39 12.11 -7.68 -6.73
CA PRO A 39 11.40 -8.94 -6.51
C PRO A 39 11.39 -9.43 -5.06
N ASP A 40 12.39 -9.05 -4.27
CA ASP A 40 12.52 -9.43 -2.85
C ASP A 40 11.61 -8.60 -1.92
N PHE A 41 10.86 -7.62 -2.44
CA PHE A 41 9.89 -6.86 -1.66
C PHE A 41 8.71 -7.74 -1.29
N ILE A 42 8.45 -7.85 0.01
CA ILE A 42 7.28 -8.54 0.57
C ILE A 42 6.36 -7.49 1.17
N PHE A 43 5.10 -7.48 0.72
CA PHE A 43 4.09 -6.59 1.30
C PHE A 43 3.25 -7.35 2.32
N MET A 44 3.01 -6.73 3.47
CA MET A 44 2.12 -7.27 4.51
C MET A 44 1.29 -6.14 5.09
N ASP A 45 -0.02 -6.35 5.14
CA ASP A 45 -0.98 -5.45 5.78
C ASP A 45 -2.01 -6.25 6.60
N ASP A 46 -2.89 -5.54 7.30
CA ASP A 46 -3.97 -6.17 8.05
C ASP A 46 -5.18 -6.52 7.17
N ASN A 47 -6.18 -7.18 7.75
CA ASN A 47 -7.40 -7.58 7.05
C ASN A 47 -8.52 -6.51 7.14
N ALA A 48 -8.18 -5.23 7.29
CA ALA A 48 -9.19 -4.17 7.27
C ALA A 48 -10.00 -4.22 5.97
N ARG A 49 -11.31 -3.95 6.06
CA ARG A 49 -12.22 -4.04 4.90
C ARG A 49 -11.72 -3.22 3.70
N SER A 50 -11.17 -2.04 3.95
CA SER A 50 -10.58 -1.17 2.92
C SER A 50 -9.46 -1.84 2.13
N HIS A 51 -8.68 -2.72 2.75
CA HIS A 51 -7.52 -3.38 2.13
C HIS A 51 -7.91 -4.65 1.38
N ARG A 52 -9.12 -5.18 1.62
CA ARG A 52 -9.62 -6.43 1.07
C ARG A 52 -10.76 -6.21 0.06
N ILE A 53 -10.86 -5.00 -0.52
CA ILE A 53 -11.81 -4.77 -1.62
C ILE A 53 -11.21 -5.21 -2.95
N LEU A 54 -12.05 -5.64 -3.89
CA LEU A 54 -11.62 -6.11 -5.20
C LEU A 54 -10.74 -5.10 -5.97
N ALA A 55 -10.99 -3.79 -5.82
CA ALA A 55 -10.18 -2.77 -6.48
C ALA A 55 -8.75 -2.73 -5.95
N VAL A 56 -8.57 -2.93 -4.63
CA VAL A 56 -7.25 -3.01 -3.99
C VAL A 56 -6.54 -4.28 -4.41
N GLU A 57 -7.22 -5.42 -4.39
CA GLU A 57 -6.63 -6.71 -4.83
C GLU A 57 -6.13 -6.64 -6.27
N LYS A 58 -6.95 -6.09 -7.18
CA LYS A 58 -6.56 -5.89 -8.59
C LYS A 58 -5.38 -4.94 -8.74
N LEU A 59 -5.31 -3.90 -7.91
CA LEU A 59 -4.20 -2.96 -7.95
C LEU A 59 -2.89 -3.65 -7.52
N LEU A 60 -2.92 -4.38 -6.40
CA LEU A 60 -1.77 -5.14 -5.89
C LEU A 60 -1.25 -6.13 -6.94
N GLU A 61 -2.14 -6.87 -7.58
CA GLU A 61 -1.80 -7.78 -8.68
C GLU A 61 -1.16 -7.04 -9.86
N SER A 62 -1.73 -5.90 -10.28
CA SER A 62 -1.23 -5.13 -11.43
C SER A 62 0.14 -4.49 -11.20
N GLU A 63 0.49 -4.21 -9.94
CA GLU A 63 1.77 -3.63 -9.54
C GLU A 63 2.80 -4.69 -9.12
N ASP A 64 2.46 -5.99 -9.28
CA ASP A 64 3.30 -7.12 -8.85
C ASP A 64 3.69 -7.02 -7.36
N ILE A 65 2.74 -6.60 -6.54
CA ILE A 65 2.85 -6.48 -5.09
C ILE A 65 2.11 -7.68 -4.49
N THR A 66 2.87 -8.72 -4.12
CA THR A 66 2.38 -9.95 -3.50
C THR A 66 2.60 -10.00 -2.00
#